data_AF-A0A3C0FCE1-F1
#
_entry.id   AF-A0A3C0FCE1-F1
#
_cell.length_a   1.000
_cell.length_b   1.000
_cell.length_c   1.000
_cell.angle_alpha   90.00
_cell.angle_beta   90.00
_cell.angle_gamma   90.00
#
_symmetry.space_group_name_H-M   'P 1'
#
loop_
_entity.id
_entity.type
_entity.pdbx_description
1 polymer ?
#
loop_
_entity_poly.entity_id
_entity_poly.type
_entity_poly.pdbx_seq_one_letter_code
_entity_poly.pdbx_strand_id
1 'polypeptide(L)'
;HNLGSQVPNETLVSRLIQLGADAVLVSQVVTQKNVHLPNLTRLIELLEAEGIRDRVVAVCGGPRISHELALELGYDAGFGAGTLPSQVASFLAREVAKRHRQYRGGR
;
A
#
# COMPACT_ATOMS: atom_id res chain seq x y z
N HIS A 1 -7.20 -9.40 5.45
CA HIS A 1 -7.21 -9.20 6.91
C HIS A 1 -7.33 -7.71 7.21
N ASN A 2 -8.23 -7.30 8.11
CA ASN A 2 -8.33 -5.90 8.56
C ASN A 2 -7.67 -5.78 9.94
N LEU A 3 -6.70 -4.86 10.07
CA LEU A 3 -5.95 -4.66 11.32
C LEU A 3 -6.51 -3.51 12.18
N GLY A 4 -7.60 -2.87 11.74
CA GLY A 4 -8.22 -1.76 12.46
C GLY A 4 -7.51 -0.43 12.24
N SER A 5 -7.67 0.48 13.20
CA SER A 5 -7.11 1.83 13.17
C SER A 5 -5.87 1.96 14.06
N GLN A 6 -5.07 3.02 13.81
CA GLN A 6 -3.88 3.35 14.62
C GLN A 6 -2.83 2.22 14.66
N VAL A 7 -2.70 1.48 13.56
CA VAL A 7 -1.71 0.42 13.41
C VAL A 7 -0.35 1.04 13.07
N PRO A 8 0.71 0.82 13.87
CA PRO A 8 2.06 1.26 13.53
C PRO A 8 2.58 0.58 12.25
N ASN A 9 3.39 1.28 11.46
CA ASN A 9 3.92 0.74 10.20
C ASN A 9 4.69 -0.56 10.41
N GLU A 10 5.48 -0.67 11.48
CA GLU A 10 6.23 -1.88 11.83
C GLU A 10 5.31 -3.07 12.08
N THR A 11 4.17 -2.82 12.74
CA THR A 11 3.15 -3.86 12.97
C THR A 11 2.47 -4.26 11.66
N LEU A 12 2.16 -3.29 10.80
CA LEU A 12 1.57 -3.54 9.49
C LEU A 12 2.50 -4.40 8.61
N VAL A 13 3.78 -4.04 8.54
CA VAL A 13 4.80 -4.78 7.78
C VAL A 13 5.03 -6.18 8.35
N SER A 14 5.16 -6.31 9.67
CA SER A 14 5.28 -7.61 10.33
C SER A 14 4.09 -8.53 10.00
N ARG A 15 2.86 -7.98 10.06
CA ARG A 15 1.65 -8.74 9.69
C ARG A 15 1.61 -9.10 8.21
N LEU A 16 2.02 -8.20 7.33
CA LEU A 16 2.10 -8.45 5.88
C LEU A 16 3.01 -9.66 5.59
N ILE A 17 4.18 -9.72 6.23
CA ILE A 17 5.14 -10.83 6.12
C ILE A 17 4.56 -12.12 6.71
N GLN A 18 4.04 -12.08 7.94
CA GLN A 18 3.47 -13.26 8.62
C GLN A 18 2.33 -13.91 7.81
N LEU A 19 1.51 -13.09 7.17
CA LEU A 19 0.38 -13.55 6.37
C LEU A 19 0.79 -13.98 4.96
N GLY A 20 2.02 -13.67 4.52
CA GLY A 20 2.45 -13.85 3.14
C GLY A 20 1.53 -13.12 2.15
N ALA A 21 1.02 -11.95 2.52
CA ALA A 21 -0.01 -11.26 1.73
C ALA A 21 0.57 -10.54 0.51
N ASP A 22 -0.15 -10.60 -0.61
CA ASP A 22 0.30 -10.05 -1.90
C ASP A 22 0.10 -8.52 -2.02
N ALA A 23 -0.65 -7.93 -1.09
CA ALA A 23 -0.98 -6.51 -1.11
C ALA A 23 -1.15 -5.92 0.29
N VAL A 24 -0.84 -4.62 0.39
CA VAL A 24 -1.10 -3.79 1.56
C VAL A 24 -1.91 -2.56 1.17
N LEU A 25 -2.98 -2.30 1.93
CA LEU A 25 -3.84 -1.14 1.77
C LEU A 25 -3.75 -0.32 3.07
N VAL A 26 -3.35 0.94 2.98
CA VAL A 26 -3.28 1.85 4.13
C VAL A 26 -4.20 3.06 3.93
N SER A 27 -4.95 3.43 4.97
CA SER A 27 -5.83 4.59 4.93
C SER A 27 -5.30 5.71 5.83
N GLN A 28 -5.31 6.95 5.32
CA GLN A 28 -4.87 8.15 6.03
C GLN A 28 -5.94 9.24 5.97
N VAL A 29 -6.57 9.50 7.11
CA VAL A 29 -7.61 10.55 7.23
C VAL A 29 -7.04 11.82 7.84
N VAL A 30 -6.13 11.70 8.82
CA VAL A 30 -5.52 12.85 9.50
C VAL A 30 -4.39 13.41 8.67
N THR A 31 -4.60 14.60 8.11
CA THR A 31 -3.63 15.25 7.22
C THR A 31 -3.09 16.57 7.77
N GLN A 32 -3.47 16.95 8.99
CA GLN A 32 -3.01 18.18 9.63
C GLN A 32 -1.48 18.21 9.70
N LYS A 33 -0.88 19.37 9.39
CA LYS A 33 0.58 19.54 9.32
C LYS A 33 1.29 18.49 8.45
N ASN A 34 0.59 17.96 7.45
CA ASN A 34 1.08 16.95 6.53
C ASN A 34 1.58 15.65 7.19
N VAL A 35 1.10 15.28 8.39
CA VAL A 35 1.58 14.08 9.12
C VAL A 35 1.42 12.76 8.37
N HIS A 36 0.44 12.68 7.46
CA HIS A 36 0.26 11.55 6.56
C HIS A 36 1.46 11.32 5.62
N LEU A 37 2.17 12.37 5.18
CA LEU A 37 3.31 12.25 4.27
C LEU A 37 4.46 11.44 4.89
N PRO A 38 5.10 11.87 6.00
CA PRO A 38 6.18 11.10 6.60
C PRO A 38 5.72 9.72 7.08
N ASN A 39 4.46 9.57 7.50
CA ASN A 39 3.94 8.26 7.87
C ASN A 39 3.85 7.30 6.67
N LEU A 40 3.35 7.78 5.52
CA LEU A 40 3.26 7.00 4.30
C LEU A 40 4.63 6.71 3.70
N THR A 41 5.56 7.67 3.71
CA THR A 41 6.95 7.48 3.29
C THR A 41 7.62 6.40 4.14
N ARG A 42 7.52 6.49 5.48
CA ARG A 42 8.09 5.49 6.40
C ARG A 42 7.59 4.08 6.11
N LEU A 43 6.33 3.90 5.71
CA LEU A 43 5.82 2.58 5.37
C LEU A 43 6.54 2.00 4.15
N ILE A 44 6.75 2.81 3.10
CA ILE A 44 7.47 2.37 1.91
C ILE A 44 8.94 2.05 2.24
N GLU A 45 9.61 2.93 2.99
CA GLU A 45 10.99 2.69 3.47
C GLU A 45 11.12 1.37 4.24
N LEU A 46 10.14 1.02 5.08
CA LEU A 46 10.14 -0.26 5.79
C LEU A 46 9.91 -1.45 4.84
N LEU A 47 9.03 -1.34 3.85
CA LEU A 47 8.85 -2.41 2.85
C LEU A 47 10.12 -2.64 2.02
N GLU A 48 10.86 -1.58 1.73
CA GLU A 48 12.16 -1.63 1.04
C GLU A 48 13.23 -2.23 1.92
N ALA A 49 13.33 -1.80 3.19
CA ALA A 49 14.28 -2.33 4.16
C ALA A 49 14.10 -3.84 4.41
N GLU A 50 12.85 -4.32 4.40
CA GLU A 50 12.51 -5.74 4.50
C GLU A 50 12.66 -6.50 3.16
N GLY A 51 13.02 -5.81 2.06
CA GLY A 51 13.22 -6.43 0.74
C GLY A 51 11.95 -6.98 0.10
N ILE A 52 10.77 -6.50 0.52
CA ILE A 52 9.47 -6.98 0.04
C ILE A 52 8.73 -5.98 -0.84
N ARG A 53 9.19 -4.73 -0.95
CA ARG A 53 8.50 -3.66 -1.69
C ARG A 53 8.11 -4.07 -3.10
N ASP A 54 9.02 -4.67 -3.87
CA ASP A 54 8.72 -5.08 -5.26
C ASP A 54 7.73 -6.23 -5.35
N ARG A 55 7.66 -7.05 -4.30
CA ARG A 55 6.84 -8.28 -4.23
C ARG A 55 5.39 -8.01 -3.87
N VAL A 56 5.12 -6.91 -3.19
CA VAL A 56 3.77 -6.55 -2.71
C VAL A 56 3.19 -5.40 -3.52
N VAL A 57 1.87 -5.43 -3.75
CA VAL A 57 1.14 -4.27 -4.25
C VAL A 57 0.84 -3.34 -3.06
N ALA A 58 1.40 -2.14 -3.05
CA ALA A 58 1.18 -1.16 -1.99
C ALA A 58 0.26 -0.05 -2.49
N VAL A 59 -0.89 0.14 -1.84
CA VAL A 59 -1.81 1.24 -2.17
C VAL A 59 -2.18 2.03 -0.92
N CYS A 60 -2.41 3.33 -1.10
CA CYS A 60 -2.85 4.20 -0.03
C CYS A 60 -4.15 4.91 -0.40
N GLY A 61 -4.91 5.34 0.60
CA GLY A 61 -6.16 6.07 0.35
C GLY A 61 -6.56 6.98 1.48
N GLY A 62 -7.42 7.94 1.17
CA GLY A 62 -7.86 8.94 2.14
C GLY A 62 -8.40 10.20 1.46
N PRO A 63 -9.08 11.09 2.22
CA PRO A 63 -9.73 12.27 1.67
C PRO A 63 -8.76 13.27 1.01
N ARG A 64 -7.47 13.20 1.31
CA ARG A 64 -6.42 14.08 0.74
C ARG A 64 -5.36 13.31 -0.05
N ILE A 65 -5.63 12.04 -0.38
CA ILE A 65 -4.72 11.22 -1.20
C ILE A 65 -5.15 11.34 -2.66
N SER A 66 -4.25 11.79 -3.51
CA SER A 66 -4.38 11.70 -4.97
C SER A 66 -3.57 10.51 -5.49
N HIS A 67 -3.84 10.11 -6.73
CA HIS A 67 -3.06 9.07 -7.38
C HIS A 67 -1.61 9.52 -7.60
N GLU A 68 -1.38 10.77 -8.03
CA GLU A 68 -0.05 11.31 -8.28
C GLU A 68 0.80 11.34 -7.01
N LEU A 69 0.23 11.80 -5.89
CA LEU A 69 0.92 11.82 -4.60
C LEU A 69 1.36 10.41 -4.18
N ALA A 70 0.50 9.42 -4.37
CA ALA A 70 0.82 8.05 -4.03
C ALA A 70 2.00 7.51 -4.85
N LEU A 71 2.02 7.78 -6.16
CA LEU A 71 3.14 7.39 -7.03
C LEU A 71 4.45 8.06 -6.61
N GLU A 72 4.41 9.35 -6.29
CA GLU A 72 5.59 10.11 -5.82
C GLU A 72 6.16 9.51 -4.53
N LEU A 73 5.30 9.07 -3.62
CA LEU A 73 5.69 8.43 -2.37
C LEU A 73 6.14 6.97 -2.54
N GLY A 74 6.07 6.40 -3.74
CA GLY A 74 6.50 5.02 -4.02
C GLY A 74 5.40 3.97 -3.84
N TYR A 75 4.11 4.36 -3.81
CA TYR A 75 2.96 3.43 -3.86
C TYR A 75 2.60 3.09 -5.31
N ASP A 76 1.85 2.00 -5.50
CA ASP A 76 1.32 1.58 -6.80
C ASP A 76 0.08 2.39 -7.22
N ALA A 77 -0.72 2.83 -6.26
CA ALA A 77 -1.87 3.71 -6.50
C ALA A 77 -2.36 4.43 -5.24
N GLY A 78 -2.90 5.62 -5.46
CA GLY A 78 -3.65 6.40 -4.49
C GLY A 78 -5.15 6.38 -4.78
N PHE A 79 -5.96 6.26 -3.73
CA PHE A 79 -7.42 6.25 -3.80
C PHE A 79 -8.05 7.35 -2.94
N GLY A 80 -8.61 8.36 -3.61
CA GLY A 80 -9.22 9.53 -2.98
C GLY A 80 -10.67 9.33 -2.55
N ALA A 81 -11.30 10.42 -2.10
CA ALA A 81 -12.73 10.42 -1.75
C ALA A 81 -13.62 9.98 -2.92
N GLY A 82 -14.66 9.20 -2.63
CA GLY A 82 -15.59 8.66 -3.65
C GLY A 82 -15.10 7.38 -4.35
N THR A 83 -13.88 6.92 -4.07
CA THR A 83 -13.41 5.62 -4.57
C THR A 83 -14.29 4.47 -4.06
N LEU A 84 -14.75 3.62 -4.96
CA LEU A 84 -15.53 2.44 -4.66
C LEU A 84 -14.63 1.22 -4.36
N PRO A 85 -15.04 0.30 -3.47
CA PRO A 85 -14.30 -0.93 -3.21
C PRO A 85 -14.01 -1.76 -4.47
N SER A 86 -14.92 -1.75 -5.45
CA SER A 86 -14.74 -2.45 -6.74
C SER A 86 -13.57 -1.89 -7.57
N GLN A 87 -13.32 -0.59 -7.50
CA GLN A 87 -12.19 0.04 -8.20
C GLN A 87 -10.87 -0.39 -7.57
N VAL A 88 -10.79 -0.41 -6.24
CA VAL A 88 -9.61 -0.89 -5.50
C VAL A 88 -9.38 -2.37 -5.78
N ALA A 89 -10.43 -3.20 -5.69
CA ALA A 89 -10.34 -4.63 -5.95
C ALA A 89 -9.87 -4.94 -7.37
N SER A 90 -10.41 -4.24 -8.37
CA SER A 90 -10.01 -4.39 -9.77
C SER A 90 -8.53 -4.06 -9.99
N PHE A 91 -8.05 -2.96 -9.39
CA PHE A 91 -6.64 -2.58 -9.43
C PHE A 91 -5.75 -3.64 -8.79
N LEU A 92 -6.07 -4.08 -7.57
CA LEU A 92 -5.30 -5.08 -6.84
C LEU A 92 -5.23 -6.40 -7.61
N ALA A 93 -6.36 -6.92 -8.09
CA ALA A 93 -6.40 -8.18 -8.83
C ALA A 93 -5.48 -8.15 -10.06
N ARG A 94 -5.47 -7.03 -10.79
CA ARG A 94 -4.63 -6.83 -11.97
C ARG A 94 -3.14 -6.77 -11.61
N GLU A 95 -2.76 -5.97 -10.63
CA GLU A 95 -1.36 -5.76 -10.27
C GLU A 95 -0.74 -6.97 -9.54
N VAL A 96 -1.51 -7.65 -8.68
CA VAL A 96 -1.10 -8.91 -8.06
C VAL A 96 -0.85 -9.97 -9.13
N ALA A 97 -1.79 -10.15 -10.07
CA ALA A 97 -1.63 -11.10 -11.17
C ALA A 97 -0.40 -10.78 -12.05
N LYS A 98 -0.14 -9.49 -12.31
CA LYS A 98 1.04 -9.04 -13.05
C LYS A 98 2.34 -9.42 -12.33
N ARG A 99 2.44 -9.13 -11.02
CA ARG A 99 3.61 -9.48 -10.20
C ARG A 99 3.84 -10.99 -10.13
N HIS A 100 2.81 -11.80 -9.89
CA HIS A 100 2.96 -13.25 -9.88
C HIS A 100 3.48 -13.81 -11.21
N ARG A 101 3.06 -13.25 -12.35
CA ARG A 101 3.60 -13.65 -13.66
C ARG A 101 5.08 -13.29 -13.80
N GLN A 102 5.48 -12.09 -13.38
CA GLN A 102 6.88 -11.66 -13.40
C GLN A 102 7.77 -12.58 -12.55
N TYR A 103 7.34 -12.94 -11.33
CA TYR A 103 8.09 -13.86 -10.48
C TYR A 103 8.13 -15.31 -10.99
N ARG A 104 7.08 -15.76 -11.68
CA ARG A 104 7.04 -17.12 -12.26
C ARG A 104 7.84 -17.24 -13.56
N GLY A 105 7.98 -16.15 -14.32
CA GLY A 105 8.75 -16.13 -15.57
C GLY A 105 10.25 -15.84 -15.40
N GLY A 106 10.69 -15.48 -14.18
CA GLY A 106 12.09 -15.21 -13.85
C GLY A 106 12.82 -16.37 -13.15
N ARG A 107 12.28 -17.59 -13.22
CA ARG A 107 12.95 -18.83 -12.80
C ARG A 107 13.21 -19.71 -14.00
#